data_AF-A0A527ZTP7-F1
#
_entry.id   AF-A0A527ZTP7-F1
#
_cell.length_a   1.000
_cell.length_b   1.000
_cell.length_c   1.000
_cell.angle_alpha   90.00
_cell.angle_beta   90.00
_cell.angle_gamma   90.00
#
_symmetry.space_group_name_H-M   'P 1'
#
loop_
_entity.id
_entity.type
_entity.pdbx_description
1 polymer ?
#
loop_
_entity_poly.entity_id
_entity_poly.type
_entity_poly.pdbx_seq_one_letter_code
_entity_poly.pdbx_strand_id
1 'polypeptide(L)'
;MRIELSEQSIDALAEIISGGAATGYEPSIGLYRQGWRLEAWFKGFGVPFDVKGESRLPATKTAIRGAIFIDTGNGELLKRIIESSADPRDFIREPERHSAVVEYLNKHLFYDGLKLERTGRTMRLVEIAETAPVTGELSAMAAGIDFDTASRDLDRALRAGADDPEIAVTAACAVVESVCRSILVELKIDFPAKQDISSLYRAVRDPLGLDPMKESLAPEIVNDVKAVLSGLVTAV
;
A
#
# COMPACT_ATOMS: atom_id res chain seq x y z
N MET A 1 -10.63 8.04 -8.63
CA MET A 1 -10.34 6.64 -8.26
C MET A 1 -11.54 5.82 -8.64
N ARG A 2 -11.41 4.99 -9.67
CA ARG A 2 -12.48 4.04 -10.05
C ARG A 2 -12.33 2.84 -9.12
N ILE A 3 -13.39 2.48 -8.40
CA ILE A 3 -13.35 1.37 -7.44
C ILE A 3 -14.07 0.19 -8.07
N GLU A 4 -13.33 -0.89 -8.31
CA GLU A 4 -13.87 -2.17 -8.73
C GLU A 4 -13.55 -3.18 -7.63
N LEU A 5 -14.57 -3.72 -6.98
CA LEU A 5 -14.39 -4.69 -5.90
C LEU A 5 -14.66 -6.10 -6.43
N SER A 6 -13.77 -7.03 -6.11
CA SER A 6 -14.03 -8.44 -6.29
C SER A 6 -15.08 -8.96 -5.30
N GLU A 7 -15.69 -10.10 -5.60
CA GLU A 7 -16.65 -10.75 -4.69
C GLU A 7 -16.01 -11.10 -3.34
N GLN A 8 -14.72 -11.42 -3.32
CA GLN A 8 -13.95 -11.67 -2.11
C GLN A 8 -13.82 -10.42 -1.24
N SER A 9 -13.59 -9.25 -1.84
CA SER A 9 -13.55 -7.99 -1.11
C SER A 9 -14.92 -7.53 -0.64
N ILE A 10 -15.98 -7.78 -1.43
CA ILE A 10 -17.36 -7.53 -1.01
C ILE A 10 -17.71 -8.39 0.21
N ASP A 11 -17.29 -9.66 0.20
CA ASP A 11 -17.49 -10.59 1.32
C ASP A 11 -16.76 -10.13 2.57
N ALA A 12 -15.47 -9.81 2.47
CA ALA A 12 -14.67 -9.30 3.57
C ALA A 12 -15.24 -7.99 4.16
N LEU A 13 -15.68 -7.08 3.29
CA LEU A 13 -16.30 -5.82 3.70
C LEU A 13 -17.64 -6.06 4.41
N ALA A 14 -18.46 -6.99 3.90
CA ALA A 14 -19.72 -7.36 4.52
C ALA A 14 -19.54 -8.01 5.90
N GLU A 15 -18.51 -8.84 6.06
CA GLU A 15 -18.16 -9.44 7.35
C GLU A 15 -17.78 -8.39 8.38
N ILE A 16 -16.98 -7.40 7.99
CA ILE A 16 -16.58 -6.32 8.90
C ILE A 16 -17.74 -5.41 9.26
N ILE A 17 -18.57 -5.04 8.27
CA ILE A 17 -19.70 -4.14 8.49
C ILE A 17 -20.74 -4.82 9.39
N SER A 18 -21.09 -6.07 9.11
CA SER A 18 -22.11 -6.81 9.88
C SER A 18 -21.60 -7.37 11.21
N GLY A 19 -20.28 -7.51 11.37
CA GLY A 19 -19.64 -8.18 12.49
C GLY A 19 -19.71 -9.70 12.38
N GLY A 20 -19.66 -10.24 11.16
CA GLY A 20 -19.57 -11.67 10.84
C GLY A 20 -20.86 -12.47 11.01
N ALA A 21 -20.78 -13.74 10.58
CA ALA A 21 -21.85 -14.71 10.79
C ALA A 21 -21.85 -15.19 12.26
N ALA A 22 -23.04 -15.30 12.86
CA ALA A 22 -23.18 -15.80 14.24
C ALA A 22 -22.81 -17.29 14.40
N THR A 23 -22.58 -18.01 13.30
CA THR A 23 -22.38 -19.46 13.23
C THR A 23 -21.06 -19.87 12.57
N GLY A 24 -20.14 -18.93 12.36
CA GLY A 24 -18.80 -19.23 11.83
C GLY A 24 -17.91 -19.87 12.91
N TYR A 25 -17.03 -20.79 12.50
CA TYR A 25 -16.00 -21.38 13.38
C TYR A 25 -14.89 -20.38 13.74
N GLU A 26 -14.81 -19.26 13.03
CA GLU A 26 -13.83 -18.20 13.26
C GLU A 26 -14.44 -17.01 14.02
N PRO A 27 -13.68 -16.39 14.95
CA PRO A 27 -14.13 -15.22 15.66
C PRO A 27 -14.37 -14.05 14.70
N SER A 28 -15.51 -13.37 14.84
CA SER A 28 -15.88 -12.23 13.99
C SER A 28 -14.83 -11.13 14.05
N ILE A 29 -14.26 -10.78 12.90
CA ILE A 29 -13.22 -9.75 12.80
C ILE A 29 -13.84 -8.35 13.06
N GLY A 30 -14.96 -8.04 12.40
CA GLY A 30 -15.69 -6.78 12.60
C GLY A 30 -16.48 -6.72 13.91
N LEU A 31 -16.82 -5.50 14.36
CA LEU A 31 -17.70 -5.28 15.51
C LEU A 31 -19.14 -5.70 15.19
N TYR A 32 -19.74 -6.50 16.06
CA TYR A 32 -21.15 -6.88 15.94
C TYR A 32 -22.05 -5.64 15.94
N ARG A 33 -22.83 -5.45 14.87
CA ARG A 33 -23.83 -4.38 14.76
C ARG A 33 -25.25 -4.97 14.75
N GLN A 34 -26.13 -4.41 15.57
CA GLN A 34 -27.56 -4.74 15.56
C GLN A 34 -28.19 -4.33 14.22
N GLY A 35 -29.23 -5.03 13.75
CA GLY A 35 -29.86 -4.77 12.44
C GLY A 35 -30.30 -3.32 12.24
N TRP A 36 -30.91 -2.70 13.25
CA TRP A 36 -31.30 -1.29 13.22
C TRP A 36 -30.10 -0.32 13.14
N ARG A 37 -28.94 -0.71 13.69
CA ARG A 37 -27.70 0.09 13.56
C ARG A 37 -27.15 0.02 12.15
N LEU A 38 -27.23 -1.15 11.51
CA LEU A 38 -26.83 -1.32 10.12
C LEU A 38 -27.75 -0.52 9.18
N GLU A 39 -29.06 -0.54 9.43
CA GLU A 39 -30.02 0.27 8.68
C GLU A 39 -29.72 1.78 8.82
N ALA A 40 -29.49 2.25 10.05
CA ALA A 40 -29.10 3.64 10.28
C ALA A 40 -27.77 4.01 9.60
N TRP A 41 -26.80 3.08 9.59
CA TRP A 41 -25.50 3.27 8.97
C TRP A 41 -25.61 3.38 7.44
N PHE A 42 -26.25 2.40 6.78
CA PHE A 42 -26.45 2.40 5.31
C PHE A 42 -27.31 3.58 4.83
N LYS A 43 -28.29 4.00 5.64
CA LYS A 43 -29.07 5.23 5.37
C LYS A 43 -28.18 6.48 5.28
N GLY A 44 -27.09 6.54 6.05
CA GLY A 44 -26.10 7.63 5.97
C GLY A 44 -25.36 7.72 4.62
N PHE A 45 -25.38 6.64 3.84
CA PHE A 45 -24.81 6.56 2.50
C PHE A 45 -25.86 6.62 1.40
N GLY A 46 -27.16 6.71 1.74
CA GLY A 46 -28.25 6.65 0.78
C GLY A 46 -28.46 5.27 0.16
N VAL A 47 -27.95 4.21 0.80
CA VAL A 47 -28.04 2.83 0.33
C VAL A 47 -29.24 2.15 1.01
N PRO A 48 -30.19 1.58 0.26
CA PRO A 48 -31.28 0.79 0.83
C PRO A 48 -30.75 -0.44 1.58
N PHE A 49 -31.27 -0.66 2.79
CA PHE A 49 -30.89 -1.82 3.61
C PHE A 49 -32.11 -2.31 4.39
N ASP A 50 -32.40 -3.60 4.31
CA ASP A 50 -33.44 -4.27 5.08
C ASP A 50 -32.94 -5.65 5.53
N VAL A 51 -33.23 -6.01 6.79
CA VAL A 51 -32.85 -7.30 7.41
C VAL A 51 -34.08 -8.19 7.60
N LYS A 52 -35.28 -7.74 7.22
CA LYS A 52 -36.53 -8.50 7.44
C LYS A 52 -36.47 -9.88 6.81
N GLY A 53 -36.29 -10.90 7.66
CA GLY A 53 -36.32 -12.30 7.28
C GLY A 53 -34.98 -12.89 6.81
N GLU A 54 -33.89 -12.12 6.83
CA GLU A 54 -32.56 -12.59 6.38
C GLU A 54 -31.47 -12.36 7.45
N SER A 55 -30.39 -13.13 7.37
CA SER A 55 -29.18 -12.87 8.16
C SER A 55 -28.53 -11.54 7.76
N ARG A 56 -27.94 -10.84 8.73
CA ARG A 56 -27.30 -9.52 8.52
C ARG A 56 -26.20 -9.54 7.47
N LEU A 57 -25.42 -10.62 7.41
CA LEU A 57 -24.29 -10.74 6.49
C LEU A 57 -24.77 -10.74 5.01
N PRO A 58 -25.68 -11.64 4.58
CA PRO A 58 -26.31 -11.57 3.25
C PRO A 58 -26.94 -10.21 2.93
N ALA A 59 -27.72 -9.62 3.85
CA ALA A 59 -28.32 -8.31 3.66
C ALA A 59 -27.27 -7.21 3.42
N THR A 60 -26.13 -7.29 4.11
CA THR A 60 -25.00 -6.37 3.95
C THR A 60 -24.32 -6.54 2.59
N LYS A 61 -24.12 -7.78 2.13
CA LYS A 61 -23.60 -8.05 0.77
C LYS A 61 -24.51 -7.47 -0.29
N THR A 62 -25.83 -7.67 -0.17
CA THR A 62 -26.83 -7.11 -1.10
C THR A 62 -26.79 -5.59 -1.12
N ALA A 63 -26.67 -4.94 0.04
CA ALA A 63 -26.55 -3.49 0.12
C ALA A 63 -25.25 -2.96 -0.49
N ILE A 64 -24.10 -3.63 -0.29
CA ILE A 64 -22.84 -3.26 -0.92
C ILE A 64 -22.95 -3.38 -2.45
N ARG A 65 -23.49 -4.49 -2.96
CA ARG A 65 -23.73 -4.64 -4.42
C ARG A 65 -24.66 -3.55 -4.94
N GLY A 66 -25.72 -3.22 -4.21
CA GLY A 66 -26.60 -2.09 -4.53
C GLY A 66 -25.84 -0.75 -4.58
N ALA A 67 -24.92 -0.52 -3.64
CA ALA A 67 -24.08 0.67 -3.63
C ALA A 67 -23.16 0.74 -4.86
N ILE A 68 -22.62 -0.38 -5.34
CA ILE A 68 -21.84 -0.44 -6.59
C ILE A 68 -22.68 0.06 -7.78
N PHE A 69 -23.95 -0.32 -7.86
CA PHE A 69 -24.85 0.15 -8.92
C PHE A 69 -25.26 1.63 -8.78
N ILE A 70 -25.36 2.14 -7.55
CA ILE A 70 -25.71 3.54 -7.28
C ILE A 70 -24.53 4.48 -7.53
N ASP A 71 -23.30 4.01 -7.34
CA ASP A 71 -22.08 4.79 -7.54
C ASP A 71 -21.91 5.11 -9.04
N THR A 72 -22.30 6.33 -9.45
CA THR A 72 -22.40 6.76 -10.86
C THR A 72 -21.03 6.99 -11.55
N GLY A 73 -19.98 6.32 -11.09
CA GLY A 73 -18.70 6.17 -11.81
C GLY A 73 -17.49 6.89 -11.20
N ASN A 74 -17.63 7.63 -10.10
CA ASN A 74 -16.48 8.27 -9.44
C ASN A 74 -15.94 7.50 -8.23
N GLY A 75 -16.60 6.42 -7.80
CA GLY A 75 -16.17 5.57 -6.69
C GLY A 75 -16.35 6.21 -5.31
N GLU A 76 -16.95 7.40 -5.22
CA GLU A 76 -16.97 8.18 -3.98
C GLU A 76 -17.90 7.55 -2.93
N LEU A 77 -18.99 6.90 -3.38
CA LEU A 77 -19.89 6.21 -2.47
C LEU A 77 -19.19 4.99 -1.86
N LEU A 78 -18.60 4.14 -2.69
CA LEU A 78 -17.86 2.96 -2.24
C LEU A 78 -16.67 3.35 -1.36
N LYS A 79 -15.93 4.40 -1.73
CA LYS A 79 -14.84 4.95 -0.93
C LYS A 79 -15.31 5.28 0.49
N ARG A 80 -16.40 6.04 0.61
CA ARG A 80 -16.94 6.44 1.91
C ARG A 80 -17.41 5.25 2.75
N ILE A 81 -17.99 4.23 2.12
CA ILE A 81 -18.42 2.99 2.78
C ILE A 81 -17.19 2.24 3.32
N ILE A 82 -16.15 2.05 2.50
CA ILE A 82 -14.93 1.34 2.87
C ILE A 82 -14.19 2.10 3.99
N GLU A 83 -13.98 3.41 3.84
CA GLU A 83 -13.33 4.25 4.88
C GLU A 83 -14.11 4.23 6.20
N SER A 84 -15.44 4.33 6.15
CA SER A 84 -16.26 4.31 7.36
C SER A 84 -16.31 2.94 8.03
N SER A 85 -16.12 1.85 7.29
CA SER A 85 -16.12 0.50 7.87
C SER A 85 -14.96 0.27 8.85
N ALA A 86 -13.87 1.01 8.66
CA ALA A 86 -12.64 0.96 9.45
C ALA A 86 -12.38 2.28 10.21
N ASP A 87 -13.42 3.02 10.58
CA ASP A 87 -13.26 4.26 11.34
C ASP A 87 -12.71 3.97 12.75
N PRO A 88 -11.56 4.54 13.16
CA PRO A 88 -10.97 4.27 14.48
C PRO A 88 -11.90 4.59 15.66
N ARG A 89 -12.89 5.49 15.46
CA ARG A 89 -13.86 5.89 16.50
C ARG A 89 -14.82 4.77 16.88
N ASP A 90 -15.06 3.82 15.98
CA ASP A 90 -15.89 2.64 16.28
C ASP A 90 -15.17 1.67 17.23
N PHE A 91 -13.83 1.73 17.27
CA PHE A 91 -12.97 0.78 17.97
C PHE A 91 -12.24 1.38 19.19
N ILE A 92 -12.72 2.51 19.74
CA ILE A 92 -12.08 3.19 20.89
C ILE A 92 -11.84 2.25 22.08
N ARG A 93 -12.73 1.28 22.28
CA ARG A 93 -12.65 0.32 23.39
C ARG A 93 -11.80 -0.92 23.07
N GLU A 94 -11.52 -1.16 21.79
CA GLU A 94 -10.84 -2.37 21.28
C GLU A 94 -9.86 -1.97 20.14
N PRO A 95 -8.81 -1.17 20.42
CA PRO A 95 -7.91 -0.66 19.38
C PRO A 95 -7.14 -1.77 18.65
N GLU A 96 -6.85 -2.88 19.32
CA GLU A 96 -6.23 -4.06 18.67
C GLU A 96 -7.12 -4.66 17.58
N ARG A 97 -8.45 -4.62 17.80
CA ARG A 97 -9.42 -5.08 16.82
C ARG A 97 -9.52 -4.14 15.61
N HIS A 98 -9.29 -2.84 15.81
CA HIS A 98 -9.17 -1.90 14.69
C HIS A 98 -8.01 -2.29 13.77
N SER A 99 -6.84 -2.57 14.34
CA SER A 99 -5.67 -3.02 13.58
C SER A 99 -5.97 -4.31 12.82
N ALA A 100 -6.61 -5.28 13.47
CA ALA A 100 -7.00 -6.54 12.82
C ALA A 100 -8.01 -6.35 11.67
N VAL A 101 -8.98 -5.45 11.83
CA VAL A 101 -9.96 -5.09 10.78
C VAL A 101 -9.28 -4.46 9.58
N VAL A 102 -8.38 -3.49 9.81
CA VAL A 102 -7.63 -2.82 8.74
C VAL A 102 -6.73 -3.82 8.01
N GLU A 103 -6.00 -4.66 8.74
CA GLU A 103 -5.14 -5.69 8.15
C GLU A 103 -5.95 -6.68 7.30
N TYR A 104 -7.10 -7.13 7.81
CA TYR A 104 -7.96 -8.06 7.09
C TYR A 104 -8.56 -7.44 5.82
N LEU A 105 -9.04 -6.18 5.87
CA LEU A 105 -9.51 -5.48 4.66
C LEU A 105 -8.39 -5.33 3.64
N ASN A 106 -7.21 -4.90 4.08
CA ASN A 106 -6.08 -4.70 3.17
C ASN A 106 -5.64 -5.99 2.49
N LYS A 107 -5.71 -7.15 3.15
CA LYS A 107 -5.44 -8.45 2.51
C LYS A 107 -6.36 -8.75 1.31
N HIS A 108 -7.60 -8.27 1.35
CA HIS A 108 -8.58 -8.49 0.27
C HIS A 108 -8.50 -7.37 -0.78
N LEU A 109 -8.54 -6.11 -0.33
CA LEU A 109 -8.45 -4.93 -1.19
C LEU A 109 -7.15 -4.88 -1.99
N PHE A 110 -6.07 -5.50 -1.51
CA PHE A 110 -4.80 -5.57 -2.22
C PHE A 110 -4.94 -6.12 -3.63
N TYR A 111 -5.76 -7.17 -3.81
CA TYR A 111 -5.99 -7.79 -5.11
C TYR A 111 -6.89 -6.95 -6.03
N ASP A 112 -7.60 -5.98 -5.47
CA ASP A 112 -8.39 -4.99 -6.20
C ASP A 112 -7.59 -3.71 -6.45
N GLY A 113 -6.28 -3.70 -6.15
CA GLY A 113 -5.41 -2.53 -6.34
C GLY A 113 -5.69 -1.40 -5.35
N LEU A 114 -6.22 -1.71 -4.16
CA LEU A 114 -6.64 -0.73 -3.16
C LEU A 114 -6.05 -1.04 -1.78
N LYS A 115 -5.81 0.00 -0.98
CA LYS A 115 -5.45 -0.16 0.45
C LYS A 115 -6.02 0.96 1.31
N LEU A 116 -6.32 0.63 2.55
CA LEU A 116 -6.60 1.58 3.61
C LEU A 116 -5.31 1.98 4.31
N GLU A 117 -5.03 3.29 4.29
CA GLU A 117 -3.91 3.90 5.00
C GLU A 117 -4.37 4.89 6.06
N ARG A 118 -3.58 5.03 7.11
CA ARG A 118 -3.85 6.02 8.15
C ARG A 118 -3.31 7.38 7.69
N THR A 119 -4.21 8.29 7.34
CA THR A 119 -3.88 9.70 7.09
C THR A 119 -4.25 10.53 8.31
N GLY A 120 -3.25 10.82 9.14
CA GLY A 120 -3.45 11.54 10.40
C GLY A 120 -4.32 10.76 11.39
N ARG A 121 -5.58 11.20 11.56
CA ARG A 121 -6.53 10.63 12.53
C ARG A 121 -7.62 9.75 11.89
N THR A 122 -7.61 9.59 10.58
CA THR A 122 -8.64 8.87 9.82
C THR A 122 -8.02 7.83 8.91
N MET A 123 -8.79 6.80 8.57
CA MET A 123 -8.43 5.87 7.49
C MET A 123 -8.84 6.47 6.15
N ARG A 124 -7.97 6.33 5.15
CA ARG A 124 -8.22 6.77 3.77
C ARG A 124 -7.97 5.62 2.82
N LEU A 125 -8.87 5.46 1.86
CA LEU A 125 -8.70 4.49 0.78
C LEU A 125 -7.85 5.13 -0.32
N VAL A 126 -6.78 4.44 -0.69
CA VAL A 126 -5.85 4.85 -1.75
C VAL A 126 -5.67 3.72 -2.76
N GLU A 127 -5.40 4.07 -4.02
CA GLU A 127 -4.95 3.10 -5.03
C GLU A 127 -3.54 2.63 -4.67
N ILE A 128 -3.33 1.33 -4.74
CA ILE A 128 -2.00 0.75 -4.78
C ILE A 128 -1.49 1.04 -6.18
N ALA A 129 -0.54 1.96 -6.28
CA ALA A 129 0.25 2.07 -7.50
C ALA A 129 0.87 0.69 -7.75
N GLU A 130 0.65 0.08 -8.92
CA GLU A 130 1.38 -1.10 -9.37
C GLU A 130 2.85 -0.73 -9.49
N THR A 131 3.56 -0.76 -8.37
CA THR A 131 4.99 -0.58 -8.37
C THR A 131 5.57 -1.95 -8.69
N ALA A 132 6.36 -2.03 -9.77
CA ALA A 132 6.99 -3.26 -10.26
C ALA A 132 7.54 -4.12 -9.08
N PRO A 133 7.48 -5.46 -9.13
CA PRO A 133 7.80 -6.35 -8.01
C PRO A 133 9.14 -6.04 -7.29
N VAL A 134 10.11 -5.49 -8.03
CA VAL A 134 11.41 -4.99 -7.52
C VAL A 134 11.26 -3.93 -6.41
N THR A 135 10.21 -3.11 -6.44
CA THR A 135 9.98 -2.00 -5.48
C THR A 135 9.50 -2.46 -4.11
N GLY A 136 8.70 -3.54 -4.05
CA GLY A 136 8.20 -4.10 -2.79
C GLY A 136 9.32 -4.72 -1.97
N GLU A 137 10.22 -5.45 -2.63
CA GLU A 137 11.43 -6.00 -2.00
C GLU A 137 12.39 -4.89 -1.55
N LEU A 138 12.56 -3.84 -2.36
CA LEU A 138 13.40 -2.69 -1.99
C LEU A 138 12.85 -1.94 -0.76
N SER A 139 11.53 -1.74 -0.69
CA SER A 139 10.88 -1.10 0.46
C SER A 139 11.03 -1.93 1.75
N ALA A 140 10.90 -3.25 1.65
CA ALA A 140 11.11 -4.16 2.77
C ALA A 140 12.58 -4.19 3.25
N MET A 141 13.54 -4.15 2.33
CA MET A 141 14.97 -4.02 2.67
C MET A 141 15.28 -2.65 3.28
N ALA A 142 14.60 -1.59 2.82
CA ALA A 142 14.79 -0.24 3.32
C ALA A 142 14.31 -0.06 4.77
N ALA A 143 13.46 -0.95 5.30
CA ALA A 143 13.03 -0.90 6.70
C ALA A 143 14.14 -1.31 7.70
N GLY A 144 15.20 -1.97 7.25
CA GLY A 144 16.31 -2.44 8.10
C GLY A 144 17.50 -1.49 8.20
N ILE A 145 17.53 -0.43 7.41
CA ILE A 145 18.62 0.56 7.30
C ILE A 145 17.96 1.95 7.31
N ASP A 146 18.55 2.94 7.99
CA ASP A 146 17.98 4.29 8.04
C ASP A 146 18.02 4.97 6.64
N PHE A 147 16.92 4.80 5.91
CA PHE A 147 16.69 5.31 4.56
C PHE A 147 15.52 6.30 4.51
N ASP A 148 15.19 6.96 5.62
CA ASP A 148 14.06 7.91 5.71
C ASP A 148 14.05 8.98 4.61
N THR A 149 15.23 9.37 4.12
CA THR A 149 15.36 10.32 3.01
C THR A 149 15.11 9.65 1.66
N ALA A 150 15.60 8.43 1.44
CA ALA A 150 15.36 7.68 0.21
C ALA A 150 13.88 7.31 0.05
N SER A 151 13.19 6.91 1.13
CA SER A 151 11.75 6.58 1.08
C SER A 151 10.91 7.80 0.72
N ARG A 152 11.21 8.98 1.28
CA ARG A 152 10.51 10.23 0.92
C ARG A 152 10.75 10.64 -0.52
N ASP A 153 11.98 10.47 -1.01
CA ASP A 153 12.34 10.79 -2.38
C ASP A 153 11.69 9.82 -3.38
N LEU A 154 11.49 8.56 -2.97
CA LEU A 154 10.83 7.53 -3.75
C LEU A 154 9.33 7.83 -3.88
N ASP A 155 8.66 8.15 -2.77
CA ASP A 155 7.27 8.59 -2.78
C ASP A 155 7.06 9.81 -3.69
N ARG A 156 8.01 10.75 -3.66
CA ARG A 156 8.00 11.93 -4.52
C ARG A 156 8.17 11.57 -6.00
N ALA A 157 9.07 10.65 -6.32
CA ALA A 157 9.28 10.18 -7.70
C ALA A 157 8.04 9.46 -8.25
N LEU A 158 7.42 8.58 -7.44
CA LEU A 158 6.22 7.83 -7.82
C LEU A 158 5.02 8.75 -8.08
N ARG A 159 4.82 9.77 -7.24
CA ARG A 159 3.74 10.76 -7.43
C ARG A 159 3.92 11.60 -8.68
N ALA A 160 5.16 11.96 -9.01
CA ALA A 160 5.45 12.78 -10.18
C ALA A 160 5.39 11.98 -11.50
N GLY A 161 5.54 10.65 -11.47
CA GLY A 161 5.65 9.82 -12.67
C GLY A 161 4.49 9.92 -13.67
N ALA A 162 3.27 10.27 -13.21
CA ALA A 162 2.11 10.44 -14.08
C ALA A 162 1.97 11.85 -14.66
N ASP A 163 2.39 12.88 -13.92
CA ASP A 163 2.01 14.27 -14.19
C ASP A 163 3.22 15.16 -14.56
N ASP A 164 4.43 14.81 -14.11
CA ASP A 164 5.65 15.59 -14.32
C ASP A 164 6.89 14.67 -14.40
N PRO A 165 7.27 14.22 -15.62
CA PRO A 165 8.38 13.30 -15.80
C PRO A 165 9.74 13.91 -15.43
N GLU A 166 9.90 15.24 -15.50
CA GLU A 166 11.15 15.91 -15.14
C GLU A 166 11.37 15.88 -13.62
N ILE A 167 10.31 16.15 -12.86
CA ILE A 167 10.32 15.99 -11.39
C ILE A 167 10.50 14.53 -11.01
N ALA A 168 9.88 13.59 -11.73
CA ALA A 168 10.01 12.17 -11.46
C ALA A 168 11.46 11.69 -11.60
N VAL A 169 12.15 12.07 -12.68
CA VAL A 169 13.57 11.73 -12.90
C VAL A 169 14.45 12.37 -11.83
N THR A 170 14.25 13.65 -11.53
CA THR A 170 15.04 14.36 -10.51
C THR A 170 14.88 13.71 -9.13
N ALA A 171 13.66 13.33 -8.77
CA ALA A 171 13.37 12.64 -7.51
C ALA A 171 13.99 11.23 -7.50
N ALA A 172 13.93 10.49 -8.61
CA ALA A 172 14.57 9.18 -8.73
C ALA A 172 16.10 9.26 -8.56
N CYS A 173 16.77 10.27 -9.13
CA CYS A 173 18.19 10.51 -8.89
C CYS A 173 18.47 10.76 -7.39
N ALA A 174 17.65 11.59 -6.73
CA ALA A 174 17.79 11.87 -5.30
C ALA A 174 17.64 10.61 -4.43
N VAL A 175 16.73 9.68 -4.81
CA VAL A 175 16.61 8.37 -4.16
C VAL A 175 17.93 7.61 -4.22
N VAL A 176 18.48 7.43 -5.42
CA VAL A 176 19.72 6.65 -5.61
C VAL A 176 20.88 7.28 -4.84
N GLU A 177 20.99 8.60 -4.87
CA GLU A 177 22.00 9.32 -4.09
C GLU A 177 21.83 9.11 -2.58
N SER A 178 20.59 9.21 -2.09
CA SER A 178 20.30 9.00 -0.67
C SER A 178 20.64 7.57 -0.24
N VAL A 179 20.31 6.58 -1.07
CA VAL A 179 20.65 5.18 -0.81
C VAL A 179 22.17 5.00 -0.76
N CYS A 180 22.90 5.53 -1.73
CA CYS A 180 24.37 5.45 -1.75
C CYS A 180 24.98 6.12 -0.51
N ARG A 181 24.47 7.28 -0.10
CA ARG A 181 24.94 7.97 1.12
C ARG A 181 24.72 7.14 2.37
N SER A 182 23.52 6.59 2.56
CA SER A 182 23.23 5.73 3.73
C SER A 182 24.13 4.49 3.76
N ILE A 183 24.44 3.88 2.60
CA ILE A 183 25.38 2.75 2.52
C ILE A 183 26.79 3.16 2.96
N LEU A 184 27.29 4.32 2.51
CA LEU A 184 28.62 4.81 2.92
C LEU A 184 28.69 5.05 4.44
N VAL A 185 27.61 5.60 5.02
CA VAL A 185 27.50 5.78 6.49
C VAL A 185 27.57 4.44 7.21
N GLU A 186 26.78 3.46 6.78
CA GLU A 186 26.72 2.14 7.42
C GLU A 186 28.06 1.39 7.31
N LEU A 187 28.71 1.46 6.15
CA LEU A 187 30.03 0.88 5.91
C LEU A 187 31.18 1.68 6.54
N LYS A 188 30.90 2.85 7.13
CA LYS A 188 31.89 3.79 7.70
C LYS A 188 32.97 4.19 6.70
N ILE A 189 32.56 4.48 5.47
CA ILE A 189 33.42 4.93 4.37
C ILE A 189 33.23 6.44 4.20
N ASP A 190 34.34 7.16 4.01
CA ASP A 190 34.29 8.60 3.77
C ASP A 190 33.55 8.95 2.47
N PHE A 191 32.83 10.07 2.49
CA PHE A 191 32.13 10.55 1.31
C PHE A 191 33.10 11.01 0.22
N PRO A 192 32.77 10.76 -1.06
CA PRO A 192 33.50 11.36 -2.18
C PRO A 192 33.38 12.89 -2.16
N ALA A 193 34.38 13.58 -2.72
CA ALA A 193 34.43 15.04 -2.76
C ALA A 193 33.26 15.66 -3.53
N LYS A 194 32.77 14.97 -4.56
CA LYS A 194 31.50 15.28 -5.23
C LYS A 194 30.48 14.24 -4.80
N GLN A 195 29.28 14.67 -4.43
CA GLN A 195 28.19 13.79 -3.99
C GLN A 195 27.06 13.70 -5.03
N ASP A 196 27.41 13.81 -6.32
CA ASP A 196 26.52 13.45 -7.42
C ASP A 196 26.36 11.92 -7.50
N ILE A 197 25.27 11.47 -8.12
CA ILE A 197 24.95 10.05 -8.29
C ILE A 197 26.11 9.22 -8.86
N SER A 198 26.88 9.73 -9.83
CA SER A 198 28.01 9.02 -10.43
C SER A 198 29.14 8.77 -9.43
N SER A 199 29.49 9.81 -8.66
CA SER A 199 30.56 9.75 -7.66
C SER A 199 30.17 8.88 -6.46
N LEU A 200 28.92 9.01 -6.01
CA LEU A 200 28.37 8.19 -4.93
C LEU A 200 28.29 6.72 -5.33
N TYR A 201 27.79 6.41 -6.53
CA TYR A 201 27.70 5.05 -7.04
C TYR A 201 29.08 4.39 -7.10
N ARG A 202 30.10 5.09 -7.63
CA ARG A 202 31.48 4.55 -7.66
C ARG A 202 32.01 4.25 -6.26
N ALA A 203 31.72 5.09 -5.27
CA ALA A 203 32.18 4.90 -3.90
C ALA A 203 31.54 3.66 -3.23
N VAL A 204 30.29 3.32 -3.55
CA VAL A 204 29.60 2.13 -3.00
C VAL A 204 29.81 0.86 -3.81
N ARG A 205 30.14 0.97 -5.10
CA ARG A 205 30.26 -0.18 -6.02
C ARG A 205 31.29 -1.20 -5.55
N ASP A 206 32.50 -0.76 -5.24
CA ASP A 206 33.60 -1.66 -4.92
C ASP A 206 33.41 -2.34 -3.53
N PRO A 207 33.00 -1.62 -2.47
CA PRO A 207 32.68 -2.21 -1.16
C PRO A 207 31.55 -3.24 -1.20
N LEU A 208 30.51 -2.98 -2.02
CA LEU A 208 29.38 -3.90 -2.17
C LEU A 208 29.67 -5.06 -3.12
N GLY A 209 30.85 -5.12 -3.75
CA GLY A 209 31.19 -6.16 -4.72
C GLY A 209 30.37 -6.09 -6.00
N LEU A 210 29.80 -4.92 -6.32
CA LEU A 210 29.01 -4.64 -7.50
C LEU A 210 29.87 -4.27 -8.72
N ASP A 211 31.20 -4.38 -8.60
CA ASP A 211 32.07 -4.20 -9.75
C ASP A 211 31.85 -5.35 -10.74
N PRO A 212 31.33 -5.07 -11.95
CA PRO A 212 31.10 -6.09 -12.96
C PRO A 212 32.39 -6.79 -13.40
N MET A 213 33.56 -6.22 -13.15
CA MET A 213 34.85 -6.83 -13.47
C MET A 213 35.38 -7.75 -12.37
N LYS A 214 34.68 -7.85 -11.22
CA LYS A 214 35.09 -8.71 -10.11
C LYS A 214 34.66 -10.16 -10.37
N GLU A 215 35.62 -11.09 -10.36
CA GLU A 215 35.41 -12.53 -10.60
C GLU A 215 34.58 -13.24 -9.51
N SER A 216 34.19 -12.55 -8.43
CA SER A 216 33.58 -13.14 -7.23
C SER A 216 32.04 -13.10 -7.17
N LEU A 217 31.36 -12.62 -8.21
CA LEU A 217 29.89 -12.64 -8.27
C LEU A 217 29.40 -14.04 -8.69
N ALA A 218 28.32 -14.54 -8.07
CA ALA A 218 27.77 -15.85 -8.40
C ALA A 218 27.35 -15.92 -9.88
N PRO A 219 27.82 -16.91 -10.66
CA PRO A 219 27.64 -16.97 -12.13
C PRO A 219 26.21 -16.77 -12.60
N GLU A 220 25.25 -17.17 -11.78
CA GLU A 220 23.82 -17.17 -12.03
C GLU A 220 23.19 -15.77 -12.06
N ILE A 221 23.76 -14.79 -11.34
CA ILE A 221 23.20 -13.42 -11.23
C ILE A 221 24.10 -12.35 -11.87
N VAL A 222 25.33 -12.71 -12.24
CA VAL A 222 26.37 -11.79 -12.77
C VAL A 222 25.87 -11.02 -13.97
N ASN A 223 25.17 -11.68 -14.90
CA ASN A 223 24.77 -11.06 -16.16
C ASN A 223 23.62 -10.06 -15.99
N ASP A 224 22.63 -10.38 -15.15
CA ASP A 224 21.49 -9.49 -14.88
C ASP A 224 21.94 -8.25 -14.10
N VAL A 225 22.77 -8.45 -13.07
CA VAL A 225 23.38 -7.36 -12.31
C VAL A 225 24.24 -6.49 -13.22
N LYS A 226 25.06 -7.09 -14.08
CA LYS A 226 25.85 -6.36 -15.09
C LYS A 226 24.97 -5.53 -16.04
N ALA A 227 23.88 -6.10 -16.54
CA ALA A 227 23.00 -5.42 -17.48
C ALA A 227 22.32 -4.22 -16.83
N VAL A 228 21.76 -4.40 -15.62
CA VAL A 228 21.09 -3.32 -14.86
C VAL A 228 22.08 -2.23 -14.46
N LEU A 229 23.23 -2.60 -13.90
CA LEU A 229 24.24 -1.63 -13.44
C LEU A 229 24.94 -0.91 -14.60
N SER A 230 25.19 -1.59 -15.73
CA SER A 230 25.74 -0.94 -16.91
C SER A 230 24.75 0.06 -17.49
N GLY A 231 23.45 -0.29 -17.53
CA GLY A 231 22.39 0.65 -17.92
C GLY A 231 22.37 1.91 -17.04
N LEU A 232 22.53 1.74 -15.73
CA LEU A 232 22.58 2.86 -14.78
C LEU A 232 23.79 3.79 -15.00
N VAL A 233 24.96 3.23 -15.32
CA VAL A 233 26.18 4.01 -15.63
C VAL A 233 26.04 4.78 -16.95
N THR A 234 25.21 4.31 -17.88
CA THR A 234 25.03 4.97 -19.19
C THR A 234 23.94 6.04 -19.17
N ALA A 235 23.04 6.00 -18.19
CA ALA A 235 21.91 6.93 -18.05
C ALA A 235 22.24 8.18 -17.20
N VAL A 236 23.41 8.19 -16.54
CA VAL A 236 23.94 9.30 -15.73
C VAL A 236 25.03 10.05 -16.49
#